data_AF-A0A6A1VPB5-F1
#
_entry.id   AF-A0A6A1VPB5-F1
#
_cell.length_a   1.000
_cell.length_b   1.000
_cell.length_c   1.000
_cell.angle_alpha   90.00
_cell.angle_beta   90.00
_cell.angle_gamma   90.00
#
_symmetry.space_group_name_H-M   'P 1'
#
loop_
_entity.id
_entity.type
_entity.pdbx_description
1 polymer ?
#
loop_
_entity_poly.entity_id
_entity_poly.type
_entity_poly.pdbx_seq_one_letter_code
_entity_poly.pdbx_strand_id
1 'polypeptide(L)'
;MALTQVVERMLGLGKPSGGLVRDCFTSLLEASVRLRQMQEGKEEDDGETENDDDEEEIEDYEEESETEEHEETEEEFLDRYAKAAVALETGTVIEEGDEEDQDHETELGSLAGVDQRRVVLLLIEKYHHVLIQGQALPMQLIQSLLYAYPECGLYFG
;
A
#
# COMPACT_ATOMS: atom_id res chain seq x y z
N MET A 1 -1.37 7.47 3.20
CA MET A 1 -0.39 7.97 4.20
C MET A 1 1.06 7.72 3.84
N ALA A 2 1.42 6.53 3.33
CA ALA A 2 2.81 6.20 3.02
C ALA A 2 3.51 7.23 2.13
N LEU A 3 2.85 7.71 1.06
CA LEU A 3 3.40 8.75 0.18
C LEU A 3 3.74 10.06 0.91
N THR A 4 2.87 10.54 1.81
CA THR A 4 3.17 11.73 2.64
C THR A 4 4.42 11.51 3.49
N GLN A 5 4.52 10.34 4.15
CA GLN A 5 5.68 10.01 4.99
C GLN A 5 6.97 9.89 4.17
N VAL A 6 6.89 9.34 2.95
CA VAL A 6 8.02 9.28 2.02
C VAL A 6 8.48 10.68 1.63
N VAL A 7 7.55 11.58 1.29
CA VAL A 7 7.88 12.98 0.98
C VAL A 7 8.51 13.67 2.20
N GLU A 8 7.95 13.53 3.40
CA GLU A 8 8.52 14.11 4.62
C GLU A 8 9.92 13.57 4.93
N ARG A 9 10.13 12.25 4.81
CA ARG A 9 11.45 11.64 5.03
C ARG A 9 12.48 12.15 4.02
N MET A 10 12.12 12.24 2.75
CA MET A 10 13.02 12.79 1.72
C MET A 10 13.37 14.26 1.98
N LEU A 11 12.41 15.06 2.46
CA LEU A 11 12.65 16.45 2.87
C LEU A 11 13.55 16.53 4.11
N GLY A 12 13.38 15.62 5.09
CA GLY A 12 14.19 15.56 6.32
C GLY A 12 15.63 15.08 6.12
N LEU A 13 15.90 14.28 5.08
CA LEU A 13 17.23 13.75 4.78
C LEU A 13 18.18 14.77 4.13
N GLY A 14 17.69 15.98 3.78
CA GLY A 14 18.52 17.11 3.35
C GLY A 14 19.24 16.94 2.01
N LYS A 15 19.10 15.79 1.33
CA LYS A 15 19.58 15.52 -0.03
C LYS A 15 18.40 15.16 -0.93
N PRO A 16 17.49 16.11 -1.22
CA PRO A 16 16.44 15.84 -2.18
C PRO A 16 17.11 15.71 -3.56
N SER A 17 17.09 14.52 -4.16
CA SER A 17 17.14 14.47 -5.62
C SER A 17 15.86 15.18 -6.09
N GLY A 18 16.00 16.47 -6.43
CA GLY A 18 14.85 17.37 -6.55
C GLY A 18 13.75 16.87 -7.49
N GLY A 19 14.12 16.07 -8.49
CA GLY A 19 13.17 15.37 -9.37
C GLY A 19 12.28 14.37 -8.63
N LEU A 20 12.85 13.45 -7.85
CA LEU A 20 12.06 12.41 -7.18
C LEU A 20 11.11 12.99 -6.12
N VAL A 21 11.58 13.98 -5.34
CA VAL A 21 10.72 14.64 -4.33
C VAL A 21 9.55 15.34 -5.00
N ARG A 22 9.80 16.04 -6.11
CA ARG A 22 8.77 16.68 -6.91
C ARG A 22 7.80 15.65 -7.49
N ASP A 23 8.31 14.55 -8.04
CA ASP A 23 7.47 13.54 -8.67
C ASP A 23 6.58 12.85 -7.63
N CYS A 24 7.14 12.47 -6.47
CA CYS A 24 6.35 11.95 -5.35
C CYS A 24 5.32 12.96 -4.83
N PHE A 25 5.68 14.23 -4.73
CA PHE A 25 4.75 15.28 -4.32
C PHE A 25 3.62 15.47 -5.35
N THR A 26 3.95 15.47 -6.64
CA THR A 26 2.96 15.54 -7.73
C THR A 26 2.00 14.36 -7.67
N SER A 27 2.51 13.14 -7.53
CA SER A 27 1.68 11.94 -7.37
C SER A 27 0.81 11.98 -6.12
N LEU A 28 1.31 12.55 -5.01
CA LEU A 28 0.51 12.74 -3.79
C LEU A 28 -0.66 13.70 -4.04
N LEU A 29 -0.44 14.82 -4.74
CA LEU A 29 -1.50 15.76 -5.09
C LEU A 29 -2.54 15.10 -6.01
N GLU A 30 -2.11 14.39 -7.04
CA GLU A 30 -2.99 13.65 -7.96
C GLU A 30 -3.85 12.62 -7.24
N ALA A 31 -3.23 11.80 -6.39
CA ALA A 31 -3.94 10.79 -5.60
C ALA A 31 -4.94 11.44 -4.63
N SER A 32 -4.59 12.58 -4.04
CA SER A 32 -5.46 13.30 -3.10
C SER A 32 -6.67 13.93 -3.79
N VAL A 33 -6.53 14.40 -5.02
CA VAL A 33 -7.65 14.88 -5.85
C VAL A 33 -8.56 13.71 -6.23
N ARG A 34 -8.00 12.60 -6.73
CA ARG A 34 -8.78 11.42 -7.13
C ARG A 34 -9.55 10.82 -5.97
N LEU A 35 -8.93 10.72 -4.80
CA LEU A 35 -9.61 10.19 -3.62
C LEU A 35 -10.80 11.07 -3.22
N ARG A 36 -10.64 12.39 -3.26
CA ARG A 36 -11.73 13.31 -2.95
C ARG A 36 -12.90 13.15 -3.93
N GLN A 37 -12.60 13.01 -5.22
CA GLN A 37 -13.61 12.75 -6.25
C GLN A 37 -14.35 11.41 -6.02
N MET A 38 -13.64 10.37 -5.59
CA MET A 38 -14.26 9.07 -5.26
C MET A 38 -15.14 9.13 -4.00
N GLN A 39 -14.78 9.96 -3.02
CA GLN A 39 -15.61 10.16 -1.83
C GLN A 39 -16.90 10.91 -2.15
N GLU A 40 -16.83 11.92 -3.03
CA GLU A 40 -18.02 12.67 -3.50
C GLU A 40 -18.98 11.81 -4.35
N GLY A 41 -18.49 10.76 -5.02
CA GLY A 41 -19.31 9.87 -5.87
C GLY A 41 -20.01 8.71 -5.16
N LYS A 42 -19.85 8.55 -3.84
CA LYS A 42 -20.42 7.42 -3.06
C LYS A 42 -21.70 7.75 -2.29
N GLU A 43 -22.26 8.95 -2.47
CA GLU A 43 -23.47 9.38 -1.74
C GLU A 43 -24.80 8.99 -2.44
N GLU A 44 -24.78 8.22 -3.55
CA GLU A 44 -25.99 7.90 -4.35
C GLU A 44 -26.25 6.39 -4.58
N ASP A 45 -25.88 5.50 -3.65
CA ASP A 45 -26.30 4.08 -3.72
C ASP A 45 -27.03 3.66 -2.44
N ASP A 46 -28.31 4.07 -2.36
CA ASP A 46 -29.28 3.57 -1.39
C ASP A 46 -29.73 2.18 -1.85
N GLY A 47 -28.90 1.19 -1.52
CA GLY A 47 -29.16 -0.22 -1.80
C GLY A 47 -30.27 -0.76 -0.90
N GLU A 48 -31.47 -0.94 -1.46
CA GLU A 48 -32.44 -1.88 -0.91
C GLU A 48 -31.96 -3.31 -1.16
N THR A 49 -31.34 -3.92 -0.14
CA THR A 49 -31.09 -5.36 -0.11
C THR A 49 -32.18 -6.00 0.73
N GLU A 50 -33.17 -6.57 0.05
CA GLU A 50 -34.13 -7.50 0.66
C GLU A 50 -33.38 -8.75 1.13
N ASN A 51 -33.63 -9.10 2.38
CA ASN A 51 -33.13 -10.26 3.10
C ASN A 51 -33.95 -11.50 2.72
N ASP A 52 -33.31 -12.68 2.79
CA ASP A 52 -33.83 -14.00 3.18
C ASP A 52 -33.08 -15.08 2.38
N ASP A 53 -32.14 -15.77 3.04
CA ASP A 53 -32.32 -17.01 3.82
C ASP A 53 -32.29 -18.23 2.90
N ASP A 54 -31.21 -19.01 2.98
CA ASP A 54 -31.23 -20.46 2.78
C ASP A 54 -29.99 -21.05 3.47
N GLU A 55 -30.23 -21.59 4.67
CA GLU A 55 -29.39 -22.55 5.39
C GLU A 55 -29.24 -23.81 4.53
N GLU A 56 -28.03 -24.35 4.29
CA GLU A 56 -27.86 -25.82 4.18
C GLU A 56 -26.47 -26.30 4.65
N GLU A 57 -26.55 -27.17 5.66
CA GLU A 57 -25.72 -28.32 6.06
C GLU A 57 -24.19 -28.26 6.06
N ILE A 58 -23.66 -28.36 7.29
CA ILE A 58 -22.29 -28.73 7.62
C ILE A 58 -22.19 -30.26 7.46
N GLU A 59 -21.53 -30.75 6.41
CA GLU A 59 -21.11 -32.14 6.33
C GLU A 59 -19.72 -32.34 6.97
N ASP A 60 -19.67 -33.37 7.80
CA ASP A 60 -18.64 -33.78 8.75
C ASP A 60 -17.32 -34.16 8.07
N TYR A 61 -16.20 -33.74 8.68
CA TYR A 61 -14.84 -34.06 8.25
C TYR A 61 -14.43 -35.39 8.89
N GLU A 62 -14.42 -36.50 8.13
CA GLU A 62 -13.67 -37.70 8.53
C GLU A 62 -12.29 -37.71 7.89
N GLU A 63 -11.34 -37.01 8.53
CA GLU A 63 -9.90 -37.13 8.27
C GLU A 63 -9.28 -38.06 9.31
N GLU A 64 -9.23 -39.35 9.01
CA GLU A 64 -8.54 -40.35 9.83
C GLU A 64 -7.58 -41.15 8.91
N SER A 65 -6.53 -40.50 8.44
CA SER A 65 -5.29 -41.21 8.13
C SER A 65 -4.17 -40.54 8.91
N GLU A 66 -3.96 -41.01 10.14
CA GLU A 66 -2.73 -40.76 10.89
C GLU A 66 -1.55 -41.37 10.09
N THR A 67 -1.03 -40.63 9.12
CA THR A 67 0.35 -40.81 8.70
C THR A 67 1.17 -40.45 9.91
N GLU A 68 1.79 -41.46 10.51
CA GLU A 68 2.69 -41.33 11.65
C GLU A 68 3.75 -40.28 11.32
N GLU A 69 3.48 -39.03 11.73
CA GLU A 69 4.35 -37.88 11.53
C GLU A 69 5.60 -38.14 12.38
N HIS A 70 6.62 -38.68 11.74
CA HIS A 70 7.90 -38.84 12.40
C HIS A 70 8.44 -37.44 12.72
N GLU A 71 8.50 -37.09 14.01
CA GLU A 71 9.16 -35.89 14.47
C GLU A 71 10.63 -35.94 14.03
N GLU A 72 10.97 -35.04 13.11
CA GLU A 72 12.34 -34.91 12.63
C GLU A 72 13.27 -34.58 13.80
N THR A 73 14.38 -35.31 13.89
CA THR A 73 15.41 -35.01 14.89
C THR A 73 16.22 -33.78 14.47
N GLU A 74 16.82 -33.09 15.45
CA GLU A 74 17.67 -31.91 15.18
C GLU A 74 18.78 -32.20 14.17
N GLU A 75 19.34 -33.41 14.18
CA GLU A 75 20.40 -33.84 13.25
C GLU A 75 19.89 -33.90 11.80
N GLU A 76 18.68 -34.40 11.58
CA GLU A 76 18.07 -34.51 10.26
C GLU A 76 17.70 -33.13 9.68
N PHE A 77 17.21 -32.23 10.54
CA PHE A 77 16.96 -30.83 10.17
C PHE A 77 18.26 -30.14 9.72
N LEU A 78 19.32 -30.30 10.51
CA LEU A 78 20.64 -29.71 10.21
C LEU A 78 21.26 -30.32 8.94
N ASP A 79 21.10 -31.61 8.72
CA ASP A 79 21.58 -32.30 7.51
C ASP A 79 20.86 -31.80 6.25
N ARG A 80 19.54 -31.60 6.28
CA ARG A 80 18.79 -30.97 5.17
C ARG A 80 19.27 -29.55 4.89
N TYR A 81 19.44 -28.73 5.93
CA TYR A 81 19.88 -27.35 5.75
C TYR A 81 21.31 -27.28 5.18
N ALA A 82 22.21 -28.13 5.67
CA ALA A 82 23.57 -28.26 5.15
C ALA A 82 23.57 -28.68 3.66
N LYS A 83 22.75 -29.67 3.30
CA LYS A 83 22.59 -30.11 1.90
C LYS A 83 22.04 -29.00 1.01
N ALA A 84 21.05 -28.24 1.48
CA ALA A 84 20.47 -27.12 0.74
C ALA A 84 21.49 -25.98 0.54
N ALA A 85 22.24 -25.64 1.59
CA ALA A 85 23.28 -24.61 1.52
C ALA A 85 24.40 -24.98 0.52
N VAL A 86 24.83 -26.24 0.52
CA VAL A 86 25.80 -26.76 -0.45
C VAL A 86 25.22 -26.73 -1.87
N ALA A 87 23.95 -27.12 -2.05
CA ALA A 87 23.31 -27.09 -3.36
C ALA A 87 23.26 -25.66 -3.95
N LEU A 88 22.95 -24.66 -3.12
CA LEU A 88 22.99 -23.22 -3.46
C LEU A 88 24.40 -22.76 -3.86
N GLU A 89 25.43 -23.11 -3.08
CA GLU A 89 26.82 -22.73 -3.37
C GLU A 89 27.34 -23.37 -4.65
N THR A 90 26.94 -24.62 -4.92
CA THR A 90 27.39 -25.38 -6.11
C THR A 90 26.61 -25.00 -7.37
N GLY A 91 25.68 -24.04 -7.29
CA GLY A 91 24.87 -23.58 -8.42
C GLY A 91 23.91 -24.63 -8.96
N THR A 92 23.58 -25.64 -8.15
CA THR A 92 22.54 -26.62 -8.49
C THR A 92 21.21 -25.90 -8.30
N VAL A 93 20.45 -25.72 -9.37
CA VAL A 93 19.11 -25.14 -9.32
C VAL A 93 18.30 -25.98 -8.34
N ILE A 94 18.03 -25.41 -7.17
CA ILE A 94 16.95 -25.88 -6.33
C ILE A 94 15.72 -25.60 -7.18
N GLU A 95 14.95 -26.65 -7.50
CA GLU A 95 13.59 -26.48 -7.98
C GLU A 95 12.86 -25.76 -6.86
N GLU A 96 12.88 -24.43 -6.89
CA GLU A 96 11.96 -23.58 -6.16
C GLU A 96 10.60 -24.14 -6.53
N GLY A 97 10.01 -24.88 -5.60
CA GLY A 97 8.68 -25.45 -5.77
C GLY A 97 7.80 -24.31 -6.24
N ASP A 98 7.17 -24.55 -7.39
CA ASP A 98 6.28 -23.67 -8.13
C ASP A 98 5.94 -22.40 -7.33
N GLU A 99 6.52 -21.27 -7.72
CA GLU A 99 5.94 -19.97 -7.43
C GLU A 99 4.61 -19.89 -8.22
N GLU A 100 3.66 -20.78 -7.94
CA GLU A 100 2.26 -20.59 -8.26
C GLU A 100 1.86 -19.35 -7.47
N ASP A 101 1.97 -18.20 -8.15
CA ASP A 101 1.23 -16.98 -7.93
C ASP A 101 0.59 -16.96 -6.54
N GLN A 102 1.42 -16.75 -5.50
CA GLN A 102 0.89 -16.30 -4.23
C GLN A 102 0.41 -14.88 -4.50
N ASP A 103 -0.84 -14.81 -4.96
CA ASP A 103 -1.75 -13.68 -4.86
C ASP A 103 -1.93 -13.37 -3.37
N HIS A 104 -0.85 -13.00 -2.71
CA HIS A 104 -0.90 -12.30 -1.45
C HIS A 104 -1.35 -10.90 -1.81
N GLU A 105 -2.65 -10.76 -2.05
CA GLU A 105 -3.34 -9.49 -2.00
C GLU A 105 -2.89 -8.86 -0.68
N THR A 106 -2.03 -7.85 -0.78
CA THR A 106 -1.45 -7.23 0.40
C THR A 106 -2.62 -6.72 1.21
N GLU A 107 -2.80 -7.23 2.43
CA GLU A 107 -3.88 -6.83 3.32
C GLU A 107 -3.63 -5.37 3.75
N LEU A 108 -4.00 -4.45 2.86
CA LEU A 108 -3.97 -3.02 3.08
C LEU A 108 -5.16 -2.73 3.99
N GLY A 109 -4.96 -2.85 5.30
CA GLY A 109 -5.98 -2.57 6.30
C GLY A 109 -6.70 -1.24 6.08
N SER A 110 -7.89 -1.11 6.66
CA SER A 110 -8.78 0.04 6.42
C SER A 110 -8.12 1.39 6.74
N LEU A 111 -8.17 2.31 5.77
CA LEU A 111 -7.72 3.71 5.94
C LEU A 111 -8.72 4.57 6.73
N ALA A 112 -9.84 4.00 7.21
CA ALA A 112 -10.97 4.74 7.81
C ALA A 112 -10.61 5.65 9.01
N GLY A 113 -9.45 5.45 9.65
CA GLY A 113 -8.98 6.29 10.76
C GLY A 113 -8.13 7.50 10.37
N VAL A 114 -7.77 7.66 9.10
CA VAL A 114 -6.84 8.72 8.67
C VAL A 114 -7.58 9.83 7.93
N ASP A 115 -7.56 11.03 8.51
CA ASP A 115 -7.97 12.25 7.82
C ASP A 115 -6.90 12.67 6.79
N GLN A 116 -7.04 12.13 5.57
CA GLN A 116 -6.11 12.41 4.47
C GLN A 116 -6.07 13.90 4.10
N ARG A 117 -7.22 14.59 4.15
CA ARG A 117 -7.30 16.02 3.86
C ARG A 117 -6.39 16.79 4.81
N ARG A 118 -6.51 16.53 6.11
CA ARG A 118 -5.69 17.19 7.13
C ARG A 118 -4.21 16.90 6.95
N VAL A 119 -3.85 15.67 6.59
CA VAL A 119 -2.46 15.28 6.39
C VAL A 119 -1.83 16.03 5.21
N VAL A 120 -2.54 16.11 4.07
CA VAL A 120 -2.05 16.81 2.88
C VAL A 120 -1.91 18.31 3.16
N LEU A 121 -2.87 18.91 3.86
CA LEU A 121 -2.83 20.30 4.29
C LEU A 121 -1.60 20.60 5.16
N LEU A 122 -1.36 19.78 6.19
CA LEU A 122 -0.21 19.96 7.09
C LEU A 122 1.12 19.83 6.34
N LEU A 123 1.21 18.91 5.38
CA LEU A 123 2.41 18.75 4.56
C LEU A 123 2.69 20.02 3.74
N ILE A 124 1.66 20.54 3.06
CA ILE A 124 1.76 21.76 2.24
C ILE A 124 2.11 22.95 3.13
N GLU A 125 1.41 23.15 4.24
CA GLU A 125 1.67 24.23 5.19
C GLU A 125 3.14 24.23 5.63
N LYS A 126 3.67 23.07 6.00
CA LYS A 126 5.03 22.93 6.52
C LYS A 126 6.12 23.07 5.45
N TYR A 127 5.86 22.62 4.22
CA TYR A 127 6.91 22.46 3.21
C TYR A 127 6.66 23.17 1.86
N HIS A 128 5.63 24.01 1.73
CA HIS A 128 5.33 24.75 0.49
C HIS A 128 6.52 25.54 -0.08
N HIS A 129 7.37 26.10 0.79
CA HIS A 129 8.58 26.83 0.39
C HIS A 129 9.62 25.96 -0.37
N VAL A 130 9.58 24.64 -0.22
CA VAL A 130 10.44 23.70 -0.99
C VAL A 130 9.65 23.00 -2.09
N LEU A 131 8.39 22.66 -1.80
CA LEU A 131 7.55 21.82 -2.67
C LEU A 131 6.84 22.60 -3.77
N ILE A 132 6.57 23.89 -3.54
CA ILE A 132 5.78 24.73 -4.44
C ILE A 132 6.64 25.88 -4.98
N GLN A 133 7.38 26.58 -4.13
CA GLN A 133 8.24 27.68 -4.58
C GLN A 133 9.40 27.15 -5.46
N GLY A 134 9.42 27.57 -6.72
CA GLY A 134 10.46 27.19 -7.69
C GLY A 134 10.26 25.84 -8.38
N GLN A 135 9.16 25.12 -8.10
CA GLN A 135 8.81 23.87 -8.79
C GLN A 135 7.76 24.13 -9.87
N ALA A 136 7.96 23.55 -11.05
CA ALA A 136 6.99 23.60 -12.14
C ALA A 136 5.96 22.47 -11.96
N LEU A 137 4.89 22.75 -11.22
CA LEU A 137 3.75 21.84 -11.10
C LEU A 137 2.78 22.04 -12.28
N PRO A 138 2.13 20.98 -12.79
CA PRO A 138 1.14 21.11 -13.85
C PRO A 138 -0.01 22.03 -13.42
N MET A 139 -0.33 23.05 -14.23
CA MET A 139 -1.39 24.02 -13.90
C MET A 139 -2.76 23.36 -13.71
N GLN A 140 -3.06 22.33 -14.50
CA GLN A 140 -4.30 21.56 -14.38
C GLN A 140 -4.40 20.84 -13.02
N LEU A 141 -3.28 20.35 -12.51
CA LEU A 141 -3.21 19.71 -11.20
C LEU A 141 -3.42 20.71 -10.08
N ILE A 142 -2.84 21.92 -10.19
CA ILE A 142 -3.07 22.99 -9.21
C ILE A 142 -4.55 23.37 -9.21
N GLN A 143 -5.17 23.55 -10.37
CA GLN A 143 -6.59 23.90 -10.47
C GLN A 143 -7.49 22.82 -9.86
N SER A 144 -7.25 21.55 -10.16
CA SER A 144 -8.04 20.45 -9.61
C SER A 144 -7.82 20.30 -8.10
N LEU A 145 -6.60 20.51 -7.63
CA LEU A 145 -6.28 20.54 -6.20
C LEU A 145 -6.99 21.69 -5.50
N LEU A 146 -7.02 22.90 -6.05
CA LEU A 146 -7.69 24.05 -5.44
C LEU A 146 -9.21 23.91 -5.45
N TYR A 147 -9.77 23.25 -6.47
CA TYR A 147 -11.18 22.88 -6.46
C TYR A 147 -11.48 21.88 -5.34
N ALA A 148 -10.65 20.84 -5.20
CA ALA A 148 -10.80 19.83 -4.18
C ALA A 148 -10.42 20.33 -2.76
N TYR A 149 -9.49 21.28 -2.63
CA TYR A 149 -8.94 21.76 -1.35
C TYR A 149 -8.68 23.28 -1.44
N PRO A 150 -9.73 24.11 -1.34
CA PRO A 150 -9.61 25.57 -1.50
C PRO A 150 -8.65 26.22 -0.50
N GLU A 151 -8.45 25.62 0.67
CA GLU A 151 -7.57 26.13 1.72
C GLU A 151 -6.10 26.14 1.29
N CYS A 152 -5.74 25.29 0.32
CA CYS A 152 -4.40 25.24 -0.23
C CYS A 152 -4.05 26.51 -1.03
N GLY A 153 -5.04 27.32 -1.45
CA GLY A 153 -4.84 28.49 -2.31
C GLY A 153 -3.84 29.51 -1.78
N LEU A 154 -3.69 29.61 -0.46
CA LEU A 154 -2.76 30.53 0.19
C LEU A 154 -1.28 30.18 -0.08
N TYR A 155 -0.98 28.94 -0.50
CA TYR A 155 0.39 28.45 -0.68
C TYR A 155 0.84 28.40 -2.14
N PHE A 156 -0.06 28.64 -3.10
CA PHE A 156 0.21 28.60 -4.54
C PHE A 156 0.26 30.01 -5.18
N GLY A 157 0.28 31.07 -4.36
CA GLY A 157 0.32 32.48 -4.77
C GLY A 157 1.72 33.10 -4.83
#